data_AF-A0A957TRB2-F1
#
_entry.id   AF-A0A957TRB2-F1
#
_cell.length_a   1.000
_cell.length_b   1.000
_cell.length_c   1.000
_cell.angle_alpha   90.00
_cell.angle_beta   90.00
_cell.angle_gamma   90.00
#
_symmetry.space_group_name_H-M   'P 1'
#
loop_
_entity.id
_entity.type
_entity.pdbx_description
1 polymer ?
#
loop_
_entity_poly.entity_id
_entity_poly.type
_entity_poly.pdbx_seq_one_letter_code
_entity_poly.pdbx_strand_id
1 'polypeptide(L)'
;LHSRNILVDGEGHCWLIDFGRAGRSHIVRDFVELEVDLRLQLLAGAEPKAIAALEQALSTQPFDAQPDPNAAFPAPLQKAHQLICTVRQSATILIAGRLQRPEYEQALFWHLLNAIRLRGMSAEKKAYALLAAGLLTEVIADP
;
A
#
# COMPACT_ATOMS: atom_id res chain seq x y z
N LEU A 1 10.51 -2.75 3.03
CA LEU A 1 10.23 -1.96 4.25
C LEU A 1 8.84 -2.28 4.84
N HIS A 2 8.62 -2.25 6.17
CA HIS A 2 7.30 -2.36 6.79
C HIS A 2 7.15 -1.37 7.96
N SER A 3 5.92 -1.09 8.42
CA SER A 3 5.63 -0.08 9.47
C SER A 3 6.40 -0.30 10.78
N ARG A 4 6.67 -1.56 11.18
CA ARG A 4 7.46 -1.86 12.39
C ARG A 4 8.93 -1.44 12.30
N ASN A 5 9.42 -1.10 11.11
CA ASN A 5 10.77 -0.56 10.91
C ASN A 5 10.78 0.97 10.99
N ILE A 6 9.64 1.60 11.27
CA ILE A 6 9.51 3.05 11.42
C ILE A 6 9.15 3.33 12.86
N LEU A 7 10.05 3.98 13.59
CA LEU A 7 9.80 4.48 14.93
C LEU A 7 9.38 5.95 14.85
N VAL A 8 8.32 6.31 15.57
CA VAL A 8 7.85 7.68 15.71
C VAL A 8 7.71 7.98 17.20
N ASP A 9 8.31 9.08 17.67
CA ASP A 9 8.13 9.52 19.07
C ASP A 9 6.93 10.46 19.23
N GLY A 10 6.67 10.89 20.48
CA GLY A 10 5.58 11.81 20.79
C GLY A 10 5.79 13.25 20.28
N GLU A 11 7.00 13.59 19.83
CA GLU A 11 7.36 14.90 19.26
C GLU A 11 7.29 14.88 17.72
N GLY A 12 7.04 13.71 17.12
CA GLY A 12 6.94 13.52 15.68
C GLY A 12 8.27 13.25 14.99
N HIS A 13 9.35 13.02 15.73
CA HIS A 13 10.60 12.55 15.14
C HIS A 13 10.43 11.12 14.64
N CYS A 14 10.97 10.87 13.44
CA CYS A 14 10.87 9.57 12.77
C CYS A 14 12.25 8.97 12.56
N TRP A 15 12.42 7.69 12.87
CA TRP A 15 13.62 6.92 12.58
C TRP A 15 13.27 5.66 11.80
N LEU A 16 14.06 5.39 10.77
CA LEU A 16 14.04 4.11 10.09
C LEU A 16 15.08 3.18 10.74
N ILE A 17 14.65 1.98 11.10
CA ILE A 17 15.47 0.97 11.77
C ILE A 17 15.47 -0.35 10.99
N ASP A 18 16.29 -1.31 11.46
CA ASP A 18 16.40 -2.67 10.92
C ASP A 18 16.76 -2.72 9.42
N PHE A 19 18.01 -2.34 9.12
CA PHE A 19 18.60 -2.40 7.78
C PHE A 19 19.17 -3.79 7.43
N GLY A 20 18.83 -4.85 8.19
CA GLY A 20 19.42 -6.19 8.01
C GLY A 20 19.15 -6.83 6.63
N ARG A 21 18.14 -6.34 5.90
CA ARG A 21 17.79 -6.79 4.54
C ARG A 21 18.15 -5.76 3.45
N ALA A 22 18.90 -4.71 3.79
CA ALA A 22 19.32 -3.70 2.83
C ALA A 22 20.26 -4.32 1.77
N GLY A 23 20.03 -3.98 0.51
CA GLY A 23 20.79 -4.52 -0.61
C GLY A 23 20.28 -3.99 -1.94
N ARG A 24 20.95 -4.36 -3.04
CA ARG A 24 20.50 -3.99 -4.38
C ARG A 24 19.17 -4.68 -4.68
N SER A 25 18.18 -3.89 -5.07
CA SER A 25 16.83 -4.37 -5.36
C SER A 25 16.11 -3.36 -6.27
N HIS A 26 14.91 -3.72 -6.72
CA HIS A 26 14.03 -2.83 -7.45
C HIS A 26 13.71 -1.56 -6.64
N ILE A 27 13.71 -0.39 -7.31
CA ILE A 27 13.58 0.92 -6.65
C ILE A 27 12.21 1.14 -5.99
N VAL A 28 11.15 0.53 -6.54
CA VAL A 28 9.78 0.62 -6.00
C VAL A 28 9.53 -0.30 -4.80
N ARG A 29 10.43 -1.26 -4.55
CA ARG A 29 10.17 -2.38 -3.64
C ARG A 29 9.84 -1.92 -2.21
N ASP A 30 10.59 -0.97 -1.67
CA ASP A 30 10.37 -0.53 -0.29
C ASP A 30 9.02 0.17 -0.11
N PHE A 31 8.61 0.96 -1.10
CA PHE A 31 7.29 1.61 -1.10
C PHE A 31 6.17 0.60 -1.22
N VAL A 32 6.30 -0.38 -2.13
CA VAL A 32 5.32 -1.44 -2.31
C VAL A 32 5.21 -2.33 -1.06
N GLU A 33 6.33 -2.74 -0.46
CA GLU A 33 6.31 -3.52 0.78
C GLU A 33 5.63 -2.74 1.92
N LEU A 34 5.89 -1.43 2.02
CA LEU A 34 5.26 -0.58 3.02
C LEU A 34 3.75 -0.41 2.76
N GLU A 35 3.35 -0.17 1.51
CA GLU A 35 1.94 -0.04 1.12
C GLU A 35 1.16 -1.33 1.43
N VAL A 36 1.73 -2.51 1.11
CA VAL A 36 1.11 -3.80 1.44
C VAL A 36 0.96 -4.00 2.95
N ASP A 37 1.98 -3.67 3.74
CA ASP A 37 1.89 -3.78 5.20
C ASP A 37 0.81 -2.86 5.77
N LEU A 38 0.75 -1.60 5.32
CA LEU A 38 -0.28 -0.64 5.76
C LEU A 38 -1.69 -1.11 5.39
N ARG A 39 -1.88 -1.57 4.15
CA ARG A 39 -3.14 -2.15 3.67
C ARG A 39 -3.58 -3.32 4.56
N LEU A 40 -2.69 -4.28 4.82
CA LEU A 40 -2.99 -5.44 5.65
C LEU A 40 -3.28 -5.08 7.12
N GLN A 41 -2.69 -4.01 7.63
CA GLN A 41 -2.94 -3.58 9.01
C GLN A 41 -4.24 -2.79 9.17
N LEU A 42 -4.60 -1.97 8.18
CA LEU A 42 -5.73 -1.04 8.29
C LEU A 42 -7.03 -1.58 7.68
N LEU A 43 -6.95 -2.47 6.70
CA LEU A 43 -8.10 -2.91 5.91
C LEU A 43 -8.51 -4.37 6.18
N ALA A 44 -7.74 -5.10 6.98
CA ALA A 44 -8.13 -6.44 7.40
C ALA A 44 -9.39 -6.39 8.25
N GLY A 45 -10.41 -7.15 7.85
CA GLY A 45 -11.72 -7.16 8.50
C GLY A 45 -12.68 -6.06 8.03
N ALA A 46 -12.26 -5.18 7.11
CA ALA A 46 -13.19 -4.25 6.45
C ALA A 46 -14.18 -4.99 5.54
N GLU A 47 -15.36 -4.41 5.34
CA GLU A 47 -16.37 -4.98 4.44
C GLU A 47 -15.85 -5.02 3.00
N PRO A 48 -16.05 -6.14 2.26
CA PRO A 48 -15.59 -6.25 0.87
C PRO A 48 -16.04 -5.10 -0.05
N LYS A 49 -17.26 -4.58 0.09
CA LYS A 49 -17.74 -3.44 -0.70
C LYS A 49 -16.95 -2.15 -0.41
N ALA A 50 -16.61 -1.92 0.86
CA ALA A 50 -15.83 -0.77 1.27
C ALA A 50 -14.39 -0.87 0.73
N ILE A 51 -13.80 -2.06 0.74
CA ILE A 51 -12.49 -2.33 0.11
C ILE A 51 -12.57 -2.04 -1.40
N ALA A 52 -13.57 -2.59 -2.10
CA ALA A 52 -13.72 -2.36 -3.54
C ALA A 52 -13.88 -0.87 -3.88
N ALA A 53 -14.67 -0.11 -3.10
CA ALA A 53 -14.81 1.32 -3.28
C ALA A 53 -13.49 2.09 -3.09
N LEU A 54 -12.68 1.70 -2.09
CA LEU A 54 -11.36 2.28 -1.87
C LEU A 54 -10.39 1.94 -3.00
N GLU A 55 -10.31 0.67 -3.43
CA GLU A 55 -9.43 0.27 -4.53
C GLU A 55 -9.82 0.95 -5.84
N GLN A 56 -11.13 1.08 -6.13
CA GLN A 56 -11.61 1.83 -7.28
C GLN A 56 -11.16 3.29 -7.23
N ALA A 57 -11.32 3.96 -6.08
CA ALA A 57 -10.89 5.35 -5.92
C ALA A 57 -9.37 5.50 -6.12
N LEU A 58 -8.57 4.59 -5.56
CA LEU A 58 -7.11 4.57 -5.71
C LEU A 58 -6.64 4.29 -7.14
N SER A 59 -7.49 3.67 -7.96
CA SER A 59 -7.19 3.30 -9.35
C SER A 59 -7.59 4.40 -10.33
N THR A 60 -8.69 5.11 -10.08
CA THR A 60 -9.18 6.20 -10.95
C THR A 60 -8.50 7.52 -10.70
N GLN A 61 -8.03 7.79 -9.48
CA GLN A 61 -7.30 9.00 -9.16
C GLN A 61 -5.89 8.99 -9.79
N PRO A 62 -5.25 10.17 -9.96
CA PRO A 62 -3.83 10.24 -10.28
C PRO A 62 -2.98 9.45 -9.27
N PHE A 63 -1.94 8.77 -9.75
CA PHE A 63 -1.14 7.89 -8.90
C PHE A 63 -0.50 8.63 -7.71
N ASP A 64 -0.10 9.88 -7.93
CA ASP A 64 0.52 10.79 -6.96
C ASP A 64 -0.48 11.82 -6.40
N ALA A 65 -1.78 11.51 -6.44
CA ALA A 65 -2.82 12.35 -5.87
C ALA A 65 -2.49 12.71 -4.41
N GLN A 66 -2.72 13.98 -4.08
CA GLN A 66 -2.53 14.45 -2.71
C GLN A 66 -3.49 13.71 -1.76
N PRO A 67 -3.03 13.37 -0.54
CA PRO A 67 -3.92 12.78 0.47
C PRO A 67 -5.04 13.78 0.80
N ASP A 68 -6.29 13.38 0.61
CA ASP A 68 -7.45 14.20 0.97
C ASP A 68 -7.89 13.89 2.40
N PRO A 69 -7.72 14.84 3.35
CA PRO A 69 -8.18 14.65 4.71
C PRO A 69 -9.69 14.50 4.82
N ASN A 70 -10.47 14.92 3.81
CA ASN A 70 -11.93 14.93 3.81
C ASN A 70 -12.55 13.89 2.86
N ALA A 71 -11.75 12.92 2.38
CA ALA A 71 -12.26 11.87 1.53
C ALA A 71 -13.47 11.17 2.19
N ALA A 72 -14.53 10.95 1.40
CA ALA A 72 -15.82 10.43 1.88
C ALA A 72 -15.78 8.93 2.20
N PHE A 73 -14.87 8.52 3.08
CA PHE A 73 -14.71 7.16 3.58
C PHE A 73 -14.97 7.11 5.10
N PRO A 74 -15.43 5.97 5.63
CA PRO A 74 -15.42 5.72 7.08
C PRO A 74 -14.00 5.85 7.65
N ALA A 75 -13.88 6.27 8.92
CA ALA A 75 -12.61 6.66 9.53
C ALA A 75 -11.42 5.68 9.32
N PRO A 76 -11.58 4.33 9.40
CA PRO A 76 -10.47 3.41 9.13
C PRO A 76 -10.00 3.42 7.67
N LEU A 77 -10.94 3.53 6.72
CA LEU A 77 -10.65 3.57 5.28
C LEU A 77 -10.11 4.93 4.85
N GLN A 78 -10.58 6.01 5.48
CA GLN A 78 -10.06 7.35 5.28
C GLN A 78 -8.57 7.42 5.66
N LYS A 79 -8.19 6.85 6.81
CA LYS A 79 -6.79 6.75 7.22
C LYS A 79 -5.97 5.91 6.26
N ALA A 80 -6.51 4.78 5.78
CA ALA A 80 -5.82 3.95 4.80
C ALA A 80 -5.60 4.67 3.47
N HIS A 81 -6.63 5.35 2.94
CA HIS A 81 -6.56 6.16 1.73
C HIS A 81 -5.46 7.23 1.84
N GLN A 82 -5.47 8.02 2.92
CA GLN A 82 -4.47 9.06 3.15
C GLN A 82 -3.05 8.50 3.18
N LEU A 83 -2.82 7.43 3.95
CA LEU A 83 -1.49 6.83 4.07
C LEU A 83 -1.00 6.25 2.75
N ILE A 84 -1.87 5.58 1.98
CA ILE A 84 -1.53 5.05 0.66
C ILE A 84 -1.17 6.19 -0.30
N CYS A 85 -1.96 7.26 -0.35
CA CYS A 85 -1.67 8.45 -1.15
C CYS A 85 -0.32 9.07 -0.77
N THR A 86 -0.04 9.22 0.53
CA THR A 86 1.25 9.73 1.02
C THR A 86 2.44 8.86 0.60
N VAL A 87 2.30 7.52 0.67
CA VAL A 87 3.36 6.58 0.23
C VAL A 87 3.60 6.73 -1.27
N ARG A 88 2.54 6.77 -2.08
CA ARG A 88 2.65 6.91 -3.55
C ARG A 88 3.24 8.26 -3.95
N GLN A 89 2.82 9.35 -3.31
CA GLN A 89 3.41 10.67 -3.49
C GLN A 89 4.90 10.67 -3.16
N SER A 90 5.27 10.05 -2.02
CA SER A 90 6.68 9.93 -1.62
C SER A 90 7.50 9.13 -2.62
N ALA A 91 6.93 8.03 -3.15
CA ALA A 91 7.55 7.25 -4.21
C ALA A 91 7.79 8.10 -5.47
N THR A 92 6.79 8.86 -5.92
CA THR A 92 6.92 9.74 -7.09
C THR A 92 8.03 10.78 -6.91
N ILE A 93 8.08 11.44 -5.74
CA ILE A 93 9.08 12.46 -5.42
C ILE A 93 10.49 11.86 -5.37
N LEU A 94 10.67 10.76 -4.62
CA LEU A 94 12.00 10.18 -4.36
C LEU A 94 12.57 9.42 -5.56
N ILE A 95 11.72 8.88 -6.43
CA ILE A 95 12.13 8.15 -7.63
C ILE A 95 12.31 9.09 -8.84
N ALA A 96 11.89 10.37 -8.71
CA ALA A 96 12.21 11.48 -9.62
C ALA A 96 11.95 11.16 -11.10
N GLY A 97 10.72 10.79 -11.44
CA GLY A 97 10.29 10.55 -12.83
C GLY A 97 10.69 9.19 -13.42
N ARG A 98 11.42 8.35 -12.68
CA ARG A 98 11.69 6.96 -13.07
C ARG A 98 10.57 5.99 -12.68
N LEU A 99 9.61 6.46 -11.89
CA LEU A 99 8.50 5.65 -11.42
C LEU A 99 7.52 5.45 -12.58
N GLN A 100 7.29 4.19 -12.93
CA GLN A 100 6.24 3.81 -13.86
C GLN A 100 5.09 3.21 -13.07
N ARG A 101 3.90 3.81 -13.20
CA ARG A 101 2.69 3.34 -12.51
C ARG A 101 2.43 1.83 -12.74
N PRO A 102 2.49 1.31 -13.99
CA PRO A 102 2.25 -0.13 -14.22
C PRO A 102 3.23 -1.03 -13.48
N GLU A 103 4.50 -0.63 -13.38
CA GLU A 103 5.52 -1.39 -12.66
C GLU A 103 5.23 -1.44 -11.16
N TYR A 104 4.79 -0.32 -10.57
CA TYR A 104 4.40 -0.25 -9.17
C TYR A 104 3.17 -1.13 -8.89
N GLU A 105 2.14 -1.06 -9.75
CA GLU A 105 0.91 -1.85 -9.60
C GLU A 105 1.17 -3.35 -9.78
N GLN A 106 2.01 -3.75 -10.74
CA GLN A 106 2.45 -5.14 -10.90
C GLN A 106 3.22 -5.63 -9.66
N ALA A 107 4.13 -4.83 -9.14
CA ALA A 107 4.83 -5.16 -7.90
C ALA A 107 3.84 -5.30 -6.74
N LEU A 108 2.88 -4.39 -6.61
CA LEU A 108 1.84 -4.41 -5.58
C LEU A 108 1.01 -5.70 -5.64
N PHE A 109 0.56 -6.09 -6.84
CA PHE A 109 -0.12 -7.35 -7.09
C PHE A 109 0.71 -8.56 -6.59
N TRP A 110 1.98 -8.66 -6.99
CA TRP A 110 2.83 -9.79 -6.60
C TRP A 110 3.12 -9.81 -5.10
N HIS A 111 3.29 -8.65 -4.46
CA HIS A 111 3.50 -8.58 -3.01
C HIS A 111 2.24 -8.99 -2.23
N LEU A 112 1.05 -8.58 -2.66
CA LEU A 112 -0.22 -9.02 -2.06
C LEU A 112 -0.43 -10.52 -2.22
N LEU A 113 -0.18 -11.07 -3.42
CA LEU A 113 -0.31 -12.51 -3.67
C LEU A 113 0.68 -13.32 -2.81
N ASN A 114 1.92 -12.84 -2.68
CA ASN A 114 2.92 -13.48 -1.83
C ASN A 114 2.60 -13.36 -0.33
N ALA A 115 1.91 -12.31 0.10
CA ALA A 115 1.53 -12.12 1.50
C ALA A 115 0.65 -13.27 2.02
N ILE A 116 -0.17 -13.89 1.16
CA ILE A 116 -1.03 -15.04 1.51
C ILE A 116 -0.22 -16.24 1.99
N ARG A 117 1.01 -16.38 1.50
CA ARG A 117 1.94 -17.48 1.84
C ARG A 117 2.62 -17.28 3.19
N LEU A 118 2.49 -16.10 3.81
CA LEU A 118 3.09 -15.84 5.11
C LEU A 118 2.42 -16.67 6.21
N ARG A 119 3.25 -17.38 6.98
CA ARG A 119 2.83 -18.15 8.15
C ARG A 119 2.44 -17.19 9.28
N GLY A 120 1.38 -17.51 10.01
CA GLY A 120 0.90 -16.69 11.14
C GLY A 120 0.06 -15.46 10.75
N MET A 121 -0.19 -15.22 9.46
CA MET A 121 -1.14 -14.20 9.01
C MET A 121 -2.59 -14.67 9.24
N SER A 122 -3.45 -13.79 9.77
CA SER A 122 -4.87 -14.09 10.01
C SER A 122 -5.63 -14.36 8.71
N ALA A 123 -6.74 -15.10 8.81
CA ALA A 123 -7.60 -15.39 7.67
C ALA A 123 -8.14 -14.12 7.00
N GLU A 124 -8.52 -13.11 7.80
CA GLU A 124 -9.00 -11.81 7.33
C GLU A 124 -7.96 -11.07 6.48
N LYS A 125 -6.69 -11.07 6.91
CA LYS A 125 -5.58 -10.47 6.15
C LYS A 125 -5.34 -11.19 4.83
N LYS A 126 -5.43 -12.52 4.83
CA LYS A 126 -5.31 -13.33 3.60
C LYS A 126 -6.48 -13.09 2.64
N ALA A 127 -7.70 -13.00 3.17
CA ALA A 127 -8.89 -12.69 2.39
C ALA A 127 -8.80 -11.30 1.76
N TYR A 128 -8.39 -10.28 2.53
CA TYR A 128 -8.10 -8.95 2.01
C TYR A 128 -7.03 -9.00 0.90
N ALA A 129 -5.90 -9.69 1.14
CA ALA A 129 -4.81 -9.77 0.17
C ALA A 129 -5.27 -10.38 -1.16
N LEU A 130 -6.08 -11.45 -1.11
CA LEU A 130 -6.69 -12.07 -2.29
C LEU A 130 -7.65 -11.12 -3.01
N LEU A 131 -8.55 -10.46 -2.28
CA LEU A 131 -9.52 -9.52 -2.85
C LEU A 131 -8.82 -8.34 -3.53
N ALA A 132 -7.87 -7.70 -2.84
CA ALA A 132 -7.12 -6.57 -3.37
C ALA A 132 -6.26 -6.97 -4.58
N ALA A 133 -5.59 -8.13 -4.54
CA ALA A 133 -4.86 -8.65 -5.70
C ALA A 133 -5.79 -8.90 -6.88
N GLY A 134 -7.00 -9.44 -6.66
CA GLY A 134 -8.01 -9.63 -7.70
C GLY A 134 -8.45 -8.30 -8.33
N LEU A 135 -8.77 -7.30 -7.53
CA LEU A 135 -9.17 -5.97 -8.02
C LEU A 135 -8.04 -5.28 -8.82
N LEU A 136 -6.78 -5.44 -8.39
CA LEU A 136 -5.63 -4.93 -9.15
C LEU A 136 -5.45 -5.61 -10.51
N THR A 137 -5.92 -6.85 -10.70
CA THR A 137 -5.84 -7.48 -12.02
C THR A 137 -6.67 -6.75 -13.07
N GLU A 138 -7.79 -6.14 -12.68
CA GLU A 138 -8.62 -5.35 -13.59
C GLU A 138 -7.88 -4.10 -14.05
N VAL A 139 -7.15 -3.46 -13.14
CA VAL A 139 -6.33 -2.27 -13.42
C VAL A 139 -5.13 -2.60 -14.32
N ILE A 140 -4.47 -3.73 -14.06
CA ILE A 140 -3.28 -4.15 -14.82
C ILE A 140 -3.66 -4.66 -16.22
N ALA A 141 -4.84 -5.28 -16.36
CA ALA A 141 -5.29 -5.87 -17.62
C ALA A 141 -5.86 -4.85 -18.62
N ASP A 142 -6.30 -3.67 -18.15
CA ASP A 142 -6.82 -2.57 -18.96
C ASP A 142 -5.92 -1.31 -18.82
N PRO A 143 -4.74 -1.30 -19.47
CA PRO A 143 -3.69 -0.30 -19.25
C PRO A 143 -3.96 1.10 -19.82
#